data_AF-A8DWH0-F1
#
_entry.id   AF-A8DWH0-F1
#
_cell.length_a   1.000
_cell.length_b   1.000
_cell.length_c   1.000
_cell.angle_alpha   90.00
_cell.angle_beta   90.00
_cell.angle_gamma   90.00
#
_symmetry.space_group_name_H-M   'P 1'
#
loop_
_entity.id
_entity.type
_entity.pdbx_description
1 polymer ?
#
loop_
_entity_poly.entity_id
_entity_poly.type
_entity_poly.pdbx_seq_one_letter_code
_entity_poly.pdbx_strand_id
1 'polypeptide(L)'
;QVADKNVKEMVFDDKGQPSLIIFNESANVSSANFQNVLKENLKLRSDFNFVKIKDEMDNLGIVHEKYQLYYKTVKVEFATYTIHSRNGKVISMSGDIYNANTINITPTITGEKALEYAKKAAGSNSFLWENKREASLINYTKPQGELVLLPDMGSIGIERETTALILAYKFDIYATNPISRGDVYVDAKT
;
A
#
# COMPACT_ATOMS: atom_id res chain seq x y z
N GLN A 1 6.32 6.31 27.99
CA GLN A 1 5.36 6.10 26.89
C GLN A 1 4.00 6.50 27.44
N VAL A 2 3.46 7.65 27.04
CA VAL A 2 2.12 8.06 27.49
C VAL A 2 1.13 7.29 26.63
N ALA A 3 0.40 6.34 27.22
CA ALA A 3 -0.72 5.71 26.55
C ALA A 3 -1.70 6.83 26.14
N ASP A 4 -2.05 6.89 24.86
CA ASP A 4 -3.14 7.78 24.43
C ASP A 4 -4.37 7.40 25.26
N LYS A 5 -4.94 8.37 25.98
CA LYS A 5 -6.11 8.20 26.86
C LYS A 5 -7.30 7.53 26.17
N ASN A 6 -7.33 7.55 24.84
CA ASN A 6 -8.40 6.97 24.05
C ASN A 6 -8.16 5.52 23.65
N VAL A 7 -6.92 5.02 23.70
CA VAL A 7 -6.55 3.67 23.26
C VAL A 7 -6.68 2.69 24.42
N LYS A 8 -7.40 1.60 24.18
CA LYS A 8 -7.56 0.47 25.10
C LYS A 8 -6.46 -0.56 24.90
N GLU A 9 -6.18 -0.89 23.64
CA GLU A 9 -5.27 -1.96 23.27
C GLU A 9 -4.60 -1.63 21.93
N MET A 10 -3.33 -2.04 21.80
CA MET A 10 -2.56 -1.92 20.58
C MET A 10 -1.77 -3.21 20.36
N VAL A 11 -1.98 -3.83 19.20
CA VAL A 11 -1.26 -5.03 18.74
C VAL A 11 -0.30 -4.59 17.64
N PHE A 12 0.91 -5.12 17.69
CA PHE A 12 1.96 -4.83 16.72
C PHE A 12 2.21 -6.04 15.82
N ASP A 13 2.56 -5.78 14.56
CA ASP A 13 3.06 -6.81 13.63
C ASP A 13 4.54 -7.14 13.88
N ASP A 14 5.07 -8.04 13.07
CA ASP A 14 6.48 -8.46 13.07
C ASP A 14 7.46 -7.34 12.70
N LYS A 15 6.98 -6.25 12.09
CA LYS A 15 7.73 -5.02 11.76
C LYS A 15 7.65 -3.97 12.87
N GLY A 16 7.01 -4.29 14.00
CA GLY A 16 6.80 -3.38 15.11
C GLY A 16 5.84 -2.22 14.81
N GLN A 17 5.01 -2.35 13.77
CA GLN A 17 3.97 -1.37 13.43
C GLN A 17 2.63 -1.77 14.03
N PRO A 18 1.77 -0.81 14.45
CA PRO A 18 0.44 -1.15 14.96
C PRO A 18 -0.39 -1.79 13.85
N SER A 19 -0.76 -3.07 14.03
CA SER A 19 -1.61 -3.83 13.12
C SER A 19 -3.08 -3.80 13.53
N LEU A 20 -3.34 -3.57 14.82
CA LEU A 20 -4.67 -3.36 15.38
C LEU A 20 -4.60 -2.37 16.54
N ILE A 21 -5.52 -1.42 16.57
CA ILE A 21 -5.72 -0.48 17.67
C ILE A 21 -7.20 -0.49 18.04
N ILE A 22 -7.49 -0.74 19.31
CA ILE A 22 -8.85 -0.73 19.86
C ILE A 22 -8.99 0.48 20.77
N PHE A 23 -10.08 1.24 20.60
CA PHE A 23 -10.35 2.42 21.40
C PHE A 23 -11.23 2.08 22.62
N ASN A 24 -11.11 2.89 23.68
CA ASN A 24 -12.00 2.83 24.83
C ASN A 24 -13.44 3.16 24.40
N GLU A 25 -14.45 2.53 25.01
CA GLU A 25 -15.85 2.81 24.70
C GLU A 25 -16.24 4.28 24.97
N SER A 26 -15.56 4.92 25.94
CA SER A 26 -15.71 6.33 26.27
C SER A 26 -14.94 7.28 25.35
N ALA A 27 -14.13 6.75 24.43
CA ALA A 27 -13.38 7.56 23.48
C ALA A 27 -14.34 8.29 22.53
N ASN A 28 -14.08 9.58 22.34
CA ASN A 28 -14.88 10.43 21.45
C ASN A 28 -14.07 10.82 20.21
N VAL A 29 -13.54 9.82 19.51
CA VAL A 29 -12.73 9.99 18.30
C VAL A 29 -13.66 9.91 17.09
N SER A 30 -13.78 11.01 16.33
CA SER A 30 -14.63 11.06 15.14
C SER A 30 -13.92 10.46 13.93
N SER A 31 -14.62 9.63 13.14
CA SER A 31 -14.08 9.09 11.88
C SER A 31 -13.95 10.17 10.79
N ALA A 32 -14.64 11.30 10.93
CA ALA A 32 -14.57 12.40 9.96
C ALA A 32 -13.16 13.01 9.82
N ASN A 33 -12.32 12.90 10.86
CA ASN A 33 -10.94 13.39 10.84
C ASN A 33 -9.91 12.26 10.65
N PHE A 34 -10.20 11.33 9.74
CA PHE A 34 -9.44 10.10 9.53
C PHE A 34 -7.92 10.32 9.37
N GLN A 35 -7.50 11.40 8.68
CA GLN A 35 -6.08 11.68 8.47
C GLN A 35 -5.34 11.87 9.78
N ASN A 36 -5.88 12.68 10.69
CA ASN A 36 -5.24 12.93 11.97
C ASN A 36 -5.30 11.69 12.85
N VAL A 37 -6.45 11.00 12.89
CA VAL A 37 -6.62 9.76 13.64
C VAL A 37 -5.55 8.74 13.25
N LEU A 38 -5.38 8.48 11.95
CA LEU A 38 -4.37 7.54 11.46
C LEU A 38 -2.96 8.02 11.76
N LYS A 39 -2.62 9.28 11.44
CA LYS A 39 -1.25 9.79 11.61
C LYS A 39 -0.78 9.81 13.06
N GLU A 40 -1.63 10.27 13.97
CA GLU A 40 -1.28 10.39 15.40
C GLU A 40 -1.06 9.00 16.03
N ASN A 41 -1.98 8.08 15.79
CA ASN A 41 -1.93 6.76 16.41
C ASN A 41 -0.87 5.85 15.78
N LEU A 42 -0.60 5.99 14.47
CA LEU A 42 0.44 5.24 13.76
C LEU A 42 1.81 5.92 13.80
N LYS A 43 1.90 7.12 14.43
CA LYS A 43 3.13 7.92 14.55
C LYS A 43 3.81 8.14 13.20
N LEU A 44 3.01 8.37 12.16
CA LEU A 44 3.51 8.58 10.81
C LEU A 44 4.08 9.99 10.65
N ARG A 45 5.13 10.09 9.85
CA ARG A 45 5.71 11.38 9.46
C ARG A 45 4.73 12.19 8.60
N SER A 46 4.91 13.51 8.57
CA SER A 46 4.06 14.43 7.81
C SER A 46 4.03 14.16 6.30
N ASP A 47 5.10 13.59 5.76
CA ASP A 47 5.25 13.22 4.35
C ASP A 47 4.30 12.10 3.91
N PHE A 48 3.73 11.34 4.85
CA PHE A 48 2.76 10.30 4.55
C PHE A 48 1.33 10.87 4.54
N ASN A 49 0.47 10.32 3.70
CA ASN A 49 -0.96 10.60 3.73
C ASN A 49 -1.76 9.35 3.36
N PHE A 50 -3.02 9.36 3.78
CA PHE A 50 -3.98 8.32 3.41
C PHE A 50 -4.96 8.82 2.35
N VAL A 51 -5.42 7.93 1.48
CA VAL A 51 -6.52 8.20 0.54
C VAL A 51 -7.56 7.10 0.72
N LYS A 52 -8.83 7.47 0.90
CA LYS A 52 -9.94 6.50 1.02
C LYS A 52 -10.09 5.77 -0.30
N ILE A 53 -10.12 4.44 -0.27
CA ILE A 53 -10.26 3.59 -1.47
C ILE A 53 -11.56 2.78 -1.47
N LYS A 54 -12.15 2.52 -0.31
CA LYS A 54 -13.41 1.79 -0.18
C LYS A 54 -14.06 2.13 1.15
N ASP A 55 -15.38 2.05 1.20
CA ASP A 55 -16.13 1.86 2.43
C ASP A 55 -17.31 0.91 2.27
N GLU A 56 -17.68 0.29 3.38
CA GLU A 56 -18.85 -0.55 3.49
C GLU A 56 -19.40 -0.52 4.91
N MET A 57 -20.72 -0.73 5.04
CA MET A 57 -21.37 -0.93 6.33
C MET A 57 -21.72 -2.41 6.48
N ASP A 58 -21.38 -3.01 7.62
CA ASP A 58 -21.76 -4.38 7.93
C ASP A 58 -23.19 -4.48 8.50
N ASN A 59 -23.66 -5.71 8.69
CA ASN A 59 -25.00 -5.98 9.24
C ASN A 59 -25.15 -5.56 10.73
N LEU A 60 -24.05 -5.19 11.40
CA LEU A 60 -24.00 -4.72 12.79
C LEU A 60 -23.94 -3.19 12.87
N GLY A 61 -24.09 -2.49 11.74
CA GLY A 61 -24.03 -1.04 11.64
C GLY A 61 -22.64 -0.44 11.83
N ILE A 62 -21.58 -1.25 11.68
CA ILE A 62 -20.19 -0.77 11.69
C ILE A 62 -19.82 -0.35 10.27
N VAL A 63 -19.26 0.85 10.14
CA VAL A 63 -18.70 1.36 8.89
C VAL A 63 -17.21 1.04 8.86
N HIS A 64 -16.77 0.38 7.80
CA HIS A 64 -15.38 0.02 7.52
C HIS A 64 -14.87 0.93 6.40
N GLU A 65 -14.00 1.88 6.71
CA GLU A 65 -13.40 2.78 5.72
C GLU A 65 -11.96 2.36 5.48
N LYS A 66 -11.65 1.85 4.29
CA LYS A 66 -10.31 1.40 3.90
C LYS A 66 -9.56 2.52 3.20
N TYR A 67 -8.31 2.72 3.61
CA TYR A 67 -7.41 3.76 3.11
C TYR A 67 -6.10 3.17 2.60
N GLN A 68 -5.61 3.72 1.49
CA GLN A 68 -4.29 3.44 0.92
C GLN A 68 -3.27 4.44 1.45
N LEU A 69 -2.09 3.97 1.88
CA LEU A 69 -0.97 4.81 2.30
C LEU A 69 -0.19 5.30 1.07
N TYR A 70 0.18 6.58 1.10
CA TYR A 70 1.06 7.24 0.15
C TYR A 70 2.20 7.93 0.92
N TYR A 71 3.39 7.93 0.33
CA TYR A 71 4.48 8.82 0.72
C TYR A 71 4.60 9.90 -0.35
N LYS A 72 4.34 11.15 0.03
CA LYS A 72 4.14 12.27 -0.90
C LYS A 72 3.04 11.92 -1.91
N THR A 73 3.40 11.66 -3.17
CA THR A 73 2.48 11.31 -4.25
C THR A 73 2.60 9.85 -4.69
N VAL A 74 3.50 9.07 -4.08
CA VAL A 74 3.80 7.69 -4.50
C VAL A 74 3.11 6.70 -3.57
N LYS A 75 2.35 5.77 -4.15
CA LYS A 75 1.63 4.72 -3.43
C LYS A 75 2.62 3.79 -2.74
N VAL A 76 2.37 3.48 -1.46
CA VAL A 76 3.11 2.45 -0.75
C VAL A 76 2.38 1.12 -0.93
N GLU A 77 2.95 0.23 -1.74
CA GLU A 77 2.33 -1.07 -2.03
C GLU A 77 2.19 -1.92 -0.77
N PHE A 78 1.09 -2.68 -0.72
CA PHE A 78 0.70 -3.51 0.42
C PHE A 78 0.42 -2.75 1.73
N ALA A 79 0.40 -1.41 1.72
CA ALA A 79 0.10 -0.60 2.90
C ALA A 79 -1.31 -0.02 2.85
N THR A 80 -2.24 -0.71 3.49
CA THR A 80 -3.62 -0.22 3.66
C THR A 80 -4.04 -0.31 5.11
N TYR A 81 -4.85 0.64 5.54
CA TYR A 81 -5.37 0.70 6.89
C TYR A 81 -6.88 0.94 6.86
N THR A 82 -7.61 0.35 7.79
CA THR A 82 -9.08 0.43 7.85
C THR A 82 -9.49 1.04 9.17
N ILE A 83 -10.35 2.06 9.12
CA ILE A 83 -11.04 2.60 10.31
C ILE A 83 -12.38 1.90 10.42
N HIS A 84 -12.65 1.35 11.61
CA HIS A 84 -13.94 0.80 11.98
C HIS A 84 -14.64 1.81 12.87
N SER A 85 -15.86 2.21 12.50
CA SER A 85 -16.63 3.20 13.25
C SER A 85 -18.08 2.81 13.41
N ARG A 86 -18.70 3.26 14.52
CA ARG A 86 -20.13 3.12 14.78
C ARG A 86 -20.67 4.47 15.18
N ASN A 87 -21.76 4.90 14.54
CA ASN A 87 -22.36 6.22 14.75
C ASN A 87 -21.33 7.38 14.62
N GLY A 88 -20.40 7.27 13.66
CA GLY A 88 -19.34 8.26 13.41
C GLY A 88 -18.20 8.26 14.42
N LYS A 89 -18.19 7.35 15.41
CA LYS A 89 -17.12 7.20 16.40
C LYS A 89 -16.24 6.01 16.07
N VAL A 90 -14.92 6.21 16.10
CA VAL A 90 -13.94 5.15 15.87
C VAL A 90 -13.96 4.17 17.05
N ILE A 91 -14.12 2.88 16.73
CA ILE A 91 -14.11 1.79 17.71
C ILE A 91 -12.81 0.99 17.64
N SER A 92 -12.26 0.83 16.44
CA SER A 92 -10.98 0.19 16.21
C SER A 92 -10.43 0.59 14.85
N MET A 93 -9.18 0.27 14.60
CA MET A 93 -8.57 0.41 13.29
C MET A 93 -7.45 -0.62 13.11
N SER A 94 -7.30 -1.12 11.89
CA SER A 94 -6.40 -2.24 11.61
C SER A 94 -5.83 -2.19 10.20
N GLY A 95 -4.67 -2.81 10.00
CA GLY A 95 -4.06 -2.97 8.68
C GLY A 95 -2.54 -3.02 8.73
N ASP A 96 -1.94 -2.70 7.59
CA ASP A 96 -0.50 -2.73 7.36
C ASP A 96 -0.01 -1.36 6.95
N ILE A 97 1.10 -0.94 7.55
CA ILE A 97 1.82 0.28 7.17
C ILE A 97 3.33 0.05 7.14
N TYR A 98 4.02 0.96 6.46
CA TYR A 98 5.48 1.04 6.48
C TYR A 98 5.88 2.46 6.83
N ASN A 99 6.49 2.64 8.00
CA ASN A 99 6.97 3.92 8.47
C ASN A 99 8.48 4.02 8.22
N ALA A 100 8.83 4.35 6.98
CA ALA A 100 10.22 4.51 6.58
C ALA A 100 10.71 5.95 6.80
N ASN A 101 12.03 6.10 6.80
CA ASN A 101 12.69 7.40 6.78
C ASN A 101 12.46 8.14 5.45
N THR A 102 13.16 9.26 5.25
CA THR A 102 13.07 10.03 4.01
C THR A 102 13.49 9.18 2.80
N ILE A 103 12.63 9.10 1.78
CA ILE A 103 12.88 8.33 0.56
C ILE A 103 13.03 9.27 -0.64
N ASN A 104 14.00 8.97 -1.51
CA ASN A 104 14.13 9.63 -2.80
C ASN A 104 13.18 8.98 -3.83
N ILE A 105 12.10 9.70 -4.15
CA ILE A 105 11.05 9.26 -5.10
C ILE A 105 11.34 9.61 -6.57
N THR A 106 12.53 10.10 -6.90
CA THR A 106 12.91 10.41 -8.29
C THR A 106 13.53 9.18 -8.95
N PRO A 107 12.90 8.56 -9.96
CA PRO A 107 13.49 7.40 -10.65
C PRO A 107 14.76 7.81 -11.41
N THR A 108 15.72 6.89 -11.57
CA THR A 108 16.91 7.09 -12.43
C THR A 108 16.77 6.42 -13.79
N ILE A 109 15.84 5.47 -13.93
CA ILE A 109 15.45 4.85 -15.19
C ILE A 109 14.04 5.29 -15.59
N THR A 110 13.71 5.27 -16.88
CA THR A 110 12.36 5.57 -17.36
C THR A 110 11.44 4.36 -17.25
N GLY A 111 10.12 4.57 -17.33
CA GLY A 111 9.14 3.48 -17.34
C GLY A 111 9.33 2.54 -18.55
N GLU A 112 9.75 3.06 -19.71
CA GLU A 112 10.06 2.25 -20.89
C GLU A 112 11.28 1.36 -20.62
N LYS A 113 12.32 1.90 -19.99
CA LYS A 113 13.52 1.13 -19.65
C LYS A 113 13.20 0.04 -18.65
N ALA A 114 12.41 0.37 -17.63
CA ALA A 114 11.93 -0.59 -16.65
C ALA A 114 11.04 -1.68 -17.29
N LEU A 115 10.20 -1.33 -18.27
CA LEU A 115 9.42 -2.32 -19.02
C LEU A 115 10.30 -3.27 -19.82
N GLU A 116 11.42 -2.82 -20.40
CA GLU A 116 12.39 -3.72 -21.03
C GLU A 116 12.94 -4.76 -20.04
N TYR A 117 13.23 -4.35 -18.81
CA TYR A 117 13.67 -5.26 -17.75
C TYR A 117 12.55 -6.21 -17.31
N ALA A 118 11.33 -5.72 -17.15
CA ALA A 118 10.18 -6.54 -16.82
C ALA A 118 9.93 -7.63 -17.88
N LYS A 119 10.01 -7.28 -19.17
CA LYS A 119 9.90 -8.25 -20.28
C LYS A 119 10.98 -9.33 -20.20
N LYS A 120 12.23 -8.96 -19.89
CA LYS A 120 13.34 -9.91 -19.74
C LYS A 120 13.12 -10.84 -18.55
N ALA A 121 12.69 -10.29 -17.41
CA ALA A 121 12.42 -11.06 -16.19
C ALA A 121 11.24 -12.04 -16.38
N ALA A 122 10.22 -11.66 -17.15
CA ALA A 122 9.10 -12.55 -17.46
C ALA A 122 9.49 -13.77 -18.31
N GLY A 123 10.65 -13.76 -18.97
CA GLY A 123 11.15 -14.89 -19.77
C GLY A 123 10.23 -15.29 -20.93
N SER A 124 9.38 -14.37 -21.40
CA SER A 124 8.39 -14.63 -22.44
C SER A 124 8.84 -14.13 -23.80
N ASN A 125 8.48 -14.89 -24.84
CA ASN A 125 8.72 -14.53 -26.24
C ASN A 125 7.67 -13.54 -26.78
N SER A 126 6.49 -13.49 -26.18
CA SER A 126 5.37 -12.67 -26.64
C SER A 126 4.46 -12.22 -25.51
N PHE A 127 3.75 -11.12 -25.73
CA PHE A 127 2.88 -10.50 -24.73
C PHE A 127 1.53 -10.12 -25.31
N LEU A 128 0.48 -10.16 -24.49
CA LEU A 128 -0.89 -10.00 -24.97
C LEU A 128 -1.12 -8.65 -25.68
N TRP A 129 -0.51 -7.57 -25.20
CA TRP A 129 -0.68 -6.23 -25.81
C TRP A 129 -0.15 -6.13 -27.25
N GLU A 130 0.66 -7.09 -27.69
CA GLU A 130 1.17 -7.16 -29.07
C GLU A 130 0.05 -7.62 -30.04
N ASN A 131 -0.95 -8.35 -29.55
CA ASN A 131 -2.18 -8.66 -30.27
C ASN A 131 -3.32 -7.72 -29.83
N LYS A 132 -3.48 -6.59 -30.53
CA LYS A 132 -4.49 -5.56 -30.21
C LYS A 132 -5.92 -6.12 -30.14
N ARG A 133 -6.26 -7.09 -31.00
CA ARG A 133 -7.60 -7.70 -31.02
C ARG A 133 -7.84 -8.43 -29.71
N GLU A 134 -6.96 -9.34 -29.33
CA GLU A 134 -7.12 -10.12 -28.09
C GLU A 134 -7.02 -9.24 -26.84
N ALA A 135 -6.08 -8.29 -26.81
CA ALA A 135 -5.92 -7.37 -25.68
C ALA A 135 -7.20 -6.55 -25.43
N SER A 136 -7.86 -6.08 -26.50
CA SER A 136 -9.10 -5.31 -26.40
C SER A 136 -10.29 -6.09 -25.83
N LEU A 137 -10.33 -7.43 -25.98
CA LEU A 137 -11.41 -8.27 -25.44
C LEU A 137 -11.46 -8.22 -23.90
N ILE A 138 -10.35 -7.88 -23.26
CA ILE A 138 -10.24 -7.78 -21.80
C ILE A 138 -9.80 -6.38 -21.34
N ASN A 139 -9.91 -5.36 -22.21
CA ASN A 139 -9.46 -3.99 -21.95
C ASN A 139 -8.00 -3.88 -21.49
N TYR A 140 -7.13 -4.76 -21.97
CA TYR A 140 -5.71 -4.76 -21.64
C TYR A 140 -4.92 -3.90 -22.64
N THR A 141 -4.00 -3.09 -22.12
CA THR A 141 -3.11 -2.26 -22.93
C THR A 141 -1.66 -2.46 -22.51
N LYS A 142 -0.72 -2.03 -23.35
CA LYS A 142 0.71 -2.10 -23.01
C LYS A 142 0.97 -1.29 -21.72
N PRO A 143 1.44 -1.93 -20.64
CA PRO A 143 1.59 -1.25 -19.35
C PRO A 143 2.69 -0.19 -19.44
N GLN A 144 2.44 0.99 -18.87
CA GLN A 144 3.40 2.11 -18.83
C GLN A 144 4.30 2.08 -17.59
N GLY A 145 3.90 1.34 -16.56
CA GLY A 145 4.57 1.32 -15.26
C GLY A 145 3.95 2.33 -14.30
N GLU A 146 3.43 1.85 -13.17
CA GLU A 146 3.05 2.71 -12.05
C GLU A 146 4.25 2.86 -11.11
N LEU A 147 4.66 4.09 -10.79
CA LEU A 147 5.70 4.31 -9.79
C LEU A 147 5.11 4.07 -8.39
N VAL A 148 5.74 3.17 -7.64
CA VAL A 148 5.30 2.72 -6.31
C VAL A 148 6.48 2.63 -5.35
N LEU A 149 6.19 2.58 -4.06
CA LEU A 149 7.15 2.21 -3.02
C LEU A 149 6.82 0.81 -2.54
N LEU A 150 7.77 -0.12 -2.68
CA LEU A 150 7.63 -1.47 -2.16
C LEU A 150 8.40 -1.63 -0.86
N PRO A 151 7.84 -2.33 0.14
CA PRO A 151 8.65 -2.84 1.23
C PRO A 151 9.72 -3.79 0.69
N ASP A 152 10.93 -3.66 1.21
CA ASP A 152 12.00 -4.61 0.96
C ASP A 152 11.62 -5.98 1.56
N MET A 153 11.08 -6.85 0.70
CA MET A 153 10.59 -8.17 1.08
C MET A 153 11.73 -9.09 1.57
N GLY A 154 12.99 -8.81 1.20
CA GLY A 154 14.16 -9.57 1.68
C GLY A 154 14.53 -9.27 3.13
N SER A 155 13.92 -8.24 3.70
CA SER A 155 14.13 -7.80 5.09
C SER A 155 12.97 -8.15 6.03
N ILE A 156 11.94 -8.83 5.53
CA ILE A 156 10.80 -9.28 6.35
C ILE A 156 11.28 -10.38 7.32
N GLY A 157 11.00 -10.21 8.61
CA GLY A 157 11.45 -11.12 9.67
C GLY A 157 12.88 -10.90 10.17
N ILE A 158 13.61 -9.91 9.63
CA ILE A 158 14.89 -9.46 10.20
C ILE A 158 14.59 -8.27 11.12
N GLU A 159 14.98 -8.37 12.40
CA GLU A 159 14.86 -7.25 13.33
C GLU A 159 15.60 -6.01 12.77
N ARG A 160 14.82 -5.04 12.28
CA ARG A 160 15.28 -3.72 11.87
C ARG A 160 14.35 -2.69 12.47
N GLU A 161 14.91 -1.56 12.87
CA GLU A 161 14.11 -0.46 13.43
C GLU A 161 13.08 0.11 12.42
N THR A 162 13.35 0.00 11.11
CA THR A 162 12.42 0.43 10.04
C THR A 162 12.52 -0.46 8.81
N THR A 163 11.37 -0.79 8.20
CA THR A 163 11.32 -1.45 6.89
C THR A 163 11.80 -0.48 5.82
N ALA A 164 12.80 -0.89 5.03
CA ALA A 164 13.23 -0.10 3.88
C ALA A 164 12.15 -0.11 2.79
N LEU A 165 11.85 1.05 2.21
CA LEU A 165 10.98 1.18 1.04
C LEU A 165 11.83 1.43 -0.20
N ILE A 166 11.62 0.61 -1.23
CA ILE A 166 12.30 0.67 -2.53
C ILE A 166 11.37 1.34 -3.53
N LEU A 167 11.87 2.34 -4.26
CA LEU A 167 11.13 2.94 -5.36
C LEU A 167 11.16 1.98 -6.56
N ALA A 168 10.00 1.60 -7.07
CA ALA A 168 9.88 0.62 -8.16
C ALA A 168 8.82 1.04 -9.17
N TYR A 169 8.96 0.56 -10.40
CA TYR A 169 7.89 0.52 -11.39
C TYR A 169 7.13 -0.80 -11.26
N LYS A 170 5.80 -0.72 -11.16
CA LYS A 170 4.87 -1.85 -11.18
C LYS A 170 4.24 -2.01 -12.57
N PHE A 171 4.25 -3.22 -13.11
CA PHE A 171 3.63 -3.57 -14.39
C PHE A 171 2.71 -4.78 -14.24
N ASP A 172 1.47 -4.72 -14.71
CA ASP A 172 0.66 -5.92 -14.98
C ASP A 172 1.14 -6.52 -16.30
N ILE A 173 1.97 -7.56 -16.23
CA ILE A 173 2.55 -8.24 -17.39
C ILE A 173 1.73 -9.47 -17.71
N TYR A 174 1.18 -9.52 -18.92
CA TYR A 174 0.52 -10.70 -19.46
C TYR A 174 1.34 -11.29 -20.62
N ALA A 175 2.11 -12.32 -20.31
CA ALA A 175 2.88 -13.13 -21.25
C ALA A 175 1.99 -14.19 -21.92
N THR A 176 2.25 -14.46 -23.20
CA THR A 176 1.50 -15.45 -23.98
C THR A 176 2.32 -16.67 -24.40
N ASN A 177 3.65 -16.66 -24.22
CA ASN A 177 4.49 -17.83 -24.50
C ASN A 177 5.84 -17.81 -23.73
N PRO A 178 5.99 -18.56 -22.62
CA PRO A 178 4.93 -19.31 -21.94
C PRO A 178 3.84 -18.38 -21.38
N ILE A 179 2.61 -18.88 -21.24
CA ILE A 179 1.50 -18.10 -20.70
C ILE A 179 1.72 -17.83 -19.21
N SER A 180 1.71 -16.56 -18.81
CA SER A 180 1.70 -16.14 -17.42
C SER A 180 1.10 -14.74 -17.30
N ARG A 181 0.54 -14.41 -16.12
CA ARG A 181 0.12 -13.06 -15.79
C ARG A 181 0.46 -12.73 -14.36
N GLY A 182 1.01 -11.54 -14.13
CA GLY A 182 1.28 -11.07 -12.77
C GLY A 182 1.84 -9.66 -12.73
N ASP A 183 1.85 -9.11 -11.52
CA ASP A 183 2.54 -7.87 -11.23
C ASP A 183 4.05 -8.11 -11.22
N VAL A 184 4.77 -7.37 -12.06
CA VAL A 184 6.23 -7.33 -12.09
C VAL A 184 6.70 -5.99 -11.56
N TYR A 185 7.58 -6.04 -10.57
CA TYR A 185 8.19 -4.85 -9.96
C TYR A 185 9.65 -4.74 -10.41
N VAL A 186 10.03 -3.57 -10.87
CA VAL A 186 11.40 -3.27 -11.32
C VAL A 186 11.92 -2.09 -10.51
N ASP A 187 13.10 -2.23 -9.90
CA ASP A 187 13.74 -1.15 -9.16
C ASP A 187 13.86 0.09 -10.06
N ALA A 188 13.33 1.23 -9.62
CA ALA A 188 13.33 2.46 -10.39
C ALA A 188 14.70 3.15 -10.37
N LYS A 189 15.70 2.54 -9.72
CA LYS A 189 17.08 3.00 -9.64
C LYS A 189 18.05 2.20 -10.51
N THR A 190 17.76 0.94 -10.84
CA THR A 190 18.67 0.03 -11.55
C THR A 190 17.97 -0.99 -12.42
#